data_AF-A0AAU1G1L2-F1
#
_entry.id   AF-A0AAU1G1L2-F1
#
_cell.length_a   1.000
_cell.length_b   1.000
_cell.length_c   1.000
_cell.angle_alpha   90.00
_cell.angle_beta   90.00
_cell.angle_gamma   90.00
#
_symmetry.space_group_name_H-M   'P 1'
#
loop_
_entity.id
_entity.type
_entity.pdbx_description
1 polymer ?
#
loop_
_entity_poly.entity_id
_entity_poly.type
_entity_poly.pdbx_seq_one_letter_code
_entity_poly.pdbx_strand_id
1 'polypeptide(L)'
;MRRASGPGHVDSGRLAGVDAVRGLAVLGMFAVHVGPGARPEGAGFLIVAADGRAPALFTLLAGFSLVLAQRDRDPAGGWTRRYRPLLIRSAILALLGVFLASLWPGILVILAFFAVYFLAAEPFSRLATPLLAAVAALSVVAGPLLSFLLGPVFGYGTSGRGLVPEAADFTSWAGLGRVLCELLLTGAYPLATYFPYVLAGMALARLCDVRERAVAGRMAVWGTAAAVAGYGSAWLAAHVFGSRGRLLDAIAVHHPQAAAAADPVREVLRGQYGAVPSTSASPGAGRLHPSA
;
A
#
# COMPACT_ATOMS: atom_id res chain seq x y z
N MET A 1 24.86 -2.13 54.73
CA MET A 1 23.48 -2.54 54.38
C MET A 1 23.07 -1.90 53.06
N ARG A 2 23.07 -2.68 51.98
CA ARG A 2 22.57 -2.28 50.64
C ARG A 2 21.04 -2.34 50.65
N ARG A 3 20.36 -1.25 50.29
CA ARG A 3 18.98 -1.34 49.77
C ARG A 3 19.08 -1.56 48.27
N ALA A 4 18.61 -2.72 47.82
CA ALA A 4 18.42 -3.02 46.41
C ALA A 4 17.18 -2.26 45.93
N SER A 5 17.39 -1.17 45.20
CA SER A 5 16.37 -0.62 44.32
C SER A 5 16.32 -1.52 43.09
N GLY A 6 15.24 -2.30 42.95
CA GLY A 6 15.02 -3.07 41.73
C GLY A 6 14.95 -2.14 40.52
N PRO A 7 15.57 -2.47 39.38
CA PRO A 7 15.32 -1.72 38.17
C PRO A 7 13.87 -1.98 37.76
N GLY A 8 13.02 -0.98 37.95
CA GLY A 8 11.73 -0.93 37.28
C GLY A 8 11.97 -1.13 35.78
N HIS A 9 11.17 -2.00 35.16
CA HIS A 9 11.16 -2.13 33.71
C HIS A 9 10.95 -0.74 33.12
N VAL A 10 12.00 -0.22 32.49
CA VAL A 10 11.94 1.08 31.84
C VAL A 10 11.17 0.88 30.53
N ASP A 11 9.86 1.10 30.55
CA ASP A 11 9.01 1.21 29.34
C ASP A 11 9.30 2.54 28.59
N SER A 12 10.57 2.92 28.46
CA SER A 12 11.02 4.18 27.86
C SER A 12 11.30 4.06 26.35
N GLY A 13 10.34 3.54 25.57
CA GLY A 13 10.57 3.46 24.12
C GLY A 13 9.39 3.12 23.24
N ARG A 14 8.45 2.30 23.71
CA ARG A 14 7.36 1.80 22.87
C ARG A 14 6.21 2.80 22.76
N LEU A 15 5.91 3.21 21.54
CA LEU A 15 4.76 4.05 21.24
C LEU A 15 3.52 3.16 21.11
N ALA A 16 2.87 2.85 22.24
CA ALA A 16 1.71 1.96 22.29
C ALA A 16 0.61 2.35 21.27
N GLY A 17 0.39 3.65 21.03
CA GLY A 17 -0.54 4.12 20.02
C GLY A 17 -0.15 3.72 18.59
N VAL A 18 1.14 3.81 18.23
CA VAL A 18 1.63 3.40 16.90
C VAL A 18 1.47 1.90 16.71
N ASP A 19 1.76 1.10 17.74
CA ASP A 19 1.58 -0.35 17.72
C ASP A 19 0.09 -0.74 17.62
N ALA A 20 -0.79 -0.05 18.35
CA ALA A 20 -2.24 -0.27 18.29
C ALA A 20 -2.82 0.03 16.90
N VAL A 21 -2.45 1.16 16.29
CA VAL A 21 -2.91 1.50 14.93
C VAL A 21 -2.34 0.53 13.90
N ARG A 22 -1.11 0.04 14.08
CA ARG A 22 -0.57 -1.03 13.23
C ARG A 22 -1.39 -2.31 13.36
N GLY A 23 -1.71 -2.73 14.59
CA GLY A 23 -2.56 -3.89 14.85
C GLY A 23 -3.92 -3.75 14.18
N LEU A 24 -4.55 -2.56 14.30
CA LEU A 24 -5.81 -2.24 13.65
C LEU A 24 -5.72 -2.33 12.12
N ALA A 25 -4.63 -1.84 11.52
CA ALA A 25 -4.40 -1.94 10.08
C ALA A 25 -4.25 -3.40 9.63
N VAL A 26 -3.55 -4.23 10.41
CA VAL A 26 -3.43 -5.68 10.13
C VAL A 26 -4.78 -6.37 10.23
N LEU A 27 -5.57 -6.10 11.28
CA LEU A 27 -6.93 -6.63 11.41
C LEU A 27 -7.83 -6.22 10.24
N GLY A 28 -7.75 -4.96 9.80
CA GLY A 28 -8.46 -4.48 8.62
C GLY A 28 -8.06 -5.22 7.35
N MET A 29 -6.77 -5.47 7.13
CA MET A 29 -6.30 -6.26 5.98
C MET A 29 -6.83 -7.69 6.03
N PHE A 30 -6.82 -8.36 7.19
CA PHE A 30 -7.41 -9.70 7.34
C PHE A 30 -8.92 -9.69 7.08
N ALA A 31 -9.64 -8.71 7.63
CA ALA A 31 -11.09 -8.59 7.47
C ALA A 31 -11.49 -8.40 6.00
N VAL A 32 -10.72 -7.65 5.21
CA VAL A 32 -10.99 -7.43 3.77
C VAL A 32 -10.75 -8.70 2.93
N HIS A 33 -9.75 -9.53 3.30
CA HIS A 33 -9.40 -10.71 2.51
C HIS A 33 -10.14 -11.99 2.91
N VAL A 34 -10.54 -12.10 4.18
CA VAL A 34 -11.20 -13.30 4.73
C VAL A 34 -12.69 -13.05 4.98
N GLY A 35 -13.07 -11.80 5.23
CA GLY A 35 -14.44 -11.41 5.52
C GLY A 35 -15.34 -11.39 4.28
N PRO A 36 -16.65 -11.14 4.49
CA PRO A 36 -17.59 -11.00 3.38
C PRO A 36 -17.21 -9.82 2.49
N GLY A 37 -17.56 -9.89 1.21
CA GLY A 37 -17.26 -8.82 0.26
C GLY A 37 -17.77 -7.45 0.75
N ALA A 38 -16.96 -6.41 0.55
CA ALA A 38 -17.24 -5.07 1.04
C ALA A 38 -18.58 -4.53 0.50
N ARG A 39 -19.61 -4.45 1.34
CA ARG A 39 -20.92 -3.88 0.98
C ARG A 39 -21.28 -2.76 1.98
N PRO A 40 -21.82 -1.61 1.52
CA PRO A 40 -22.14 -0.48 2.39
C PRO A 40 -23.46 -0.72 3.14
N GLU A 41 -23.52 -1.78 3.94
CA GLU A 41 -24.68 -2.19 4.72
C GLU A 41 -24.23 -2.74 6.09
N GLY A 42 -24.89 -2.32 7.18
CA GLY A 42 -24.58 -2.78 8.54
C GLY A 42 -23.09 -2.71 8.89
N ALA A 43 -22.51 -3.83 9.34
CA ALA A 43 -21.08 -3.94 9.64
C ALA A 43 -20.17 -3.88 8.41
N GLY A 44 -20.71 -4.05 7.19
CA GLY A 44 -19.96 -4.00 5.94
C GLY A 44 -19.34 -2.63 5.65
N PHE A 45 -19.88 -1.54 6.23
CA PHE A 45 -19.23 -0.22 6.20
C PHE A 45 -17.80 -0.24 6.77
N LEU A 46 -17.52 -1.10 7.76
CA LEU A 46 -16.18 -1.24 8.32
C LEU A 46 -15.22 -1.90 7.32
N ILE A 47 -15.70 -2.88 6.55
CA ILE A 47 -14.92 -3.53 5.50
C ILE A 47 -14.65 -2.54 4.37
N VAL A 48 -15.67 -1.78 3.93
CA VAL A 48 -15.50 -0.71 2.94
C VAL A 48 -14.50 0.36 3.42
N ALA A 49 -14.51 0.69 4.71
CA ALA A 49 -13.57 1.63 5.31
C ALA A 49 -12.14 1.06 5.45
N ALA A 50 -11.98 -0.26 5.53
CA ALA A 50 -10.68 -0.92 5.58
C ALA A 50 -10.10 -1.19 4.17
N ASP A 51 -10.97 -1.42 3.18
CA ASP A 51 -10.60 -1.77 1.82
C ASP A 51 -9.71 -0.68 1.18
N GLY A 52 -8.53 -1.09 0.72
CA GLY A 52 -7.43 -0.25 0.24
C GLY A 52 -6.75 0.67 1.30
N ARG A 53 -7.46 1.07 2.35
CA ARG A 53 -6.97 2.04 3.35
C ARG A 53 -6.15 1.39 4.45
N ALA A 54 -6.52 0.18 4.88
CA ALA A 54 -5.76 -0.61 5.84
C ALA A 54 -4.31 -0.89 5.35
N PRO A 55 -4.06 -1.39 4.12
CA PRO A 55 -2.70 -1.57 3.63
C PRO A 55 -1.95 -0.24 3.44
N ALA A 56 -2.62 0.84 3.01
CA ALA A 56 -2.00 2.17 2.91
C ALA A 56 -1.53 2.70 4.28
N LEU A 57 -2.39 2.61 5.31
CA LEU A 57 -2.07 2.99 6.68
C LEU A 57 -0.93 2.13 7.25
N PHE A 58 -0.98 0.82 7.03
CA PHE A 58 0.08 -0.10 7.45
C PHE A 58 1.43 0.27 6.81
N THR A 59 1.43 0.63 5.53
CA THR A 59 2.62 1.03 4.77
C THR A 59 3.20 2.35 5.26
N LEU A 60 2.35 3.34 5.57
CA LEU A 60 2.77 4.59 6.18
C LEU A 60 3.43 4.36 7.55
N LEU A 61 2.81 3.55 8.41
CA LEU A 61 3.35 3.21 9.73
C LEU A 61 4.65 2.41 9.64
N ALA A 62 4.84 1.65 8.57
CA ALA A 62 6.09 0.94 8.29
C ALA A 62 7.24 1.93 8.10
N GLY A 63 7.06 2.92 7.21
CA GLY A 63 8.02 4.01 7.03
C GLY A 63 8.30 4.79 8.30
N PHE A 64 7.23 5.11 9.05
CA PHE A 64 7.34 5.79 10.35
C PHE A 64 8.23 5.01 11.32
N SER A 65 8.04 3.70 11.39
CA SER A 65 8.73 2.85 12.36
C SER A 65 10.14 2.46 11.94
N LEU A 66 10.46 2.50 10.64
CA LEU A 66 11.83 2.39 10.17
C LEU A 66 12.69 3.53 10.74
N VAL A 67 12.18 4.77 10.71
CA VAL A 67 12.91 5.93 11.26
C VAL A 67 13.09 5.80 12.76
N LEU A 68 12.04 5.40 13.50
CA LEU A 68 12.16 5.18 14.95
C LEU A 68 13.19 4.11 15.29
N ALA A 69 13.16 2.96 14.60
CA ALA A 69 14.10 1.87 14.83
C ALA A 69 15.55 2.21 14.45
N GLN A 70 15.77 3.27 13.66
CA GLN A 70 17.09 3.76 13.30
C GLN A 70 17.66 4.77 14.31
N ARG A 71 16.82 5.45 15.10
CA ARG A 71 17.27 6.45 16.09
C ARG A 71 18.13 5.85 17.20
N ASP A 72 17.84 4.61 17.57
CA ASP A 72 18.56 3.89 18.63
C ASP A 72 19.78 3.10 18.12
N ARG A 73 20.17 3.29 16.85
CA ARG A 73 21.31 2.58 16.26
C ARG A 73 22.60 3.37 16.40
N ASP A 74 23.58 2.72 17.01
CA ASP A 74 24.95 3.20 17.08
C ASP A 74 25.59 3.35 15.69
N PRO A 75 25.97 4.59 15.28
CA PRO A 75 26.56 4.88 13.96
C PRO A 75 27.91 4.20 13.71
N ALA A 76 28.62 3.76 14.75
CA ALA A 76 29.96 3.18 14.64
C ALA A 76 29.97 1.73 14.14
N GLY A 77 28.80 1.08 14.02
CA GLY A 77 28.68 -0.24 13.44
C GLY A 77 28.91 -0.23 11.94
N GLY A 78 30.07 -0.70 11.47
CA GLY A 78 30.39 -0.83 10.05
C GLY A 78 29.30 -1.52 9.20
N TRP A 79 29.46 -1.51 7.87
CA TRP A 79 28.45 -1.92 6.87
C TRP A 79 27.59 -3.13 7.30
N THR A 80 28.24 -4.23 7.69
CA THR A 80 27.54 -5.47 8.10
C THR A 80 26.56 -5.27 9.26
N ARG A 81 26.93 -4.52 10.32
CA ARG A 81 26.06 -4.30 11.48
C ARG A 81 24.86 -3.43 11.11
N ARG A 82 25.02 -2.54 10.13
CA ARG A 82 23.96 -1.67 9.61
C ARG A 82 22.94 -2.42 8.75
N TYR A 83 23.38 -3.17 7.74
CA TYR A 83 22.46 -3.78 6.75
C TYR A 83 21.97 -5.18 7.13
N ARG A 84 22.70 -5.95 7.94
CA ARG A 84 22.32 -7.33 8.28
C ARG A 84 20.89 -7.43 8.85
N PRO A 85 20.44 -6.59 9.80
CA PRO A 85 19.06 -6.66 10.30
C PRO A 85 18.02 -6.33 9.23
N LEU A 86 18.33 -5.38 8.33
CA LEU A 86 17.46 -4.99 7.22
C LEU A 86 17.31 -6.13 6.21
N LEU A 87 18.44 -6.73 5.80
CA LEU A 87 18.48 -7.82 4.83
C LEU A 87 17.78 -9.07 5.36
N ILE A 88 18.04 -9.46 6.62
CA ILE A 88 17.38 -10.61 7.25
C ILE A 88 15.87 -10.37 7.32
N ARG A 89 15.43 -9.19 7.79
CA ARG A 89 14.00 -8.87 7.87
C ARG A 89 13.34 -8.90 6.50
N SER A 90 13.99 -8.32 5.49
CA SER A 90 13.46 -8.29 4.12
C SER A 90 13.40 -9.69 3.52
N ALA A 91 14.41 -10.53 3.74
CA ALA A 91 14.42 -11.93 3.30
C ALA A 91 13.31 -12.74 3.97
N ILE A 92 13.12 -12.62 5.28
CA ILE A 92 12.03 -13.30 6.00
C ILE A 92 10.66 -12.87 5.46
N LEU A 93 10.44 -11.57 5.25
CA LEU A 93 9.17 -11.07 4.71
C LEU A 93 8.93 -11.53 3.27
N ALA A 94 9.97 -11.53 2.43
CA ALA A 94 9.87 -12.03 1.06
C ALA A 94 9.51 -13.51 1.02
N LEU A 95 10.24 -14.35 1.76
CA LEU A 95 10.01 -15.80 1.82
C LEU A 95 8.63 -16.13 2.39
N LEU A 96 8.24 -15.47 3.49
CA LEU A 96 6.93 -15.68 4.10
C LEU A 96 5.80 -15.20 3.18
N GLY A 97 6.00 -14.09 2.47
CA GLY A 97 5.03 -13.57 1.50
C GLY A 97 4.78 -14.54 0.36
N VAL A 98 5.86 -15.01 -0.28
CA VAL A 98 5.77 -16.00 -1.36
C VAL A 98 5.17 -17.32 -0.88
N PHE A 99 5.57 -17.78 0.31
CA PHE A 99 5.03 -19.00 0.91
C PHE A 99 3.52 -18.89 1.15
N LEU A 100 3.05 -17.80 1.77
CA LEU A 100 1.64 -17.60 2.06
C LEU A 100 0.81 -17.42 0.78
N ALA A 101 1.31 -16.68 -0.22
CA ALA A 101 0.65 -16.51 -1.51
C ALA A 101 0.48 -17.86 -2.24
N SER A 102 1.50 -18.71 -2.17
CA SER A 102 1.46 -20.06 -2.77
C SER A 102 0.49 -21.01 -2.06
N LEU A 103 0.19 -20.76 -0.78
CA LEU A 103 -0.66 -21.63 0.04
C LEU A 103 -2.15 -21.30 -0.14
N TRP A 104 -2.47 -20.03 -0.39
CA TRP A 104 -3.84 -19.53 -0.58
C TRP A 104 -3.91 -18.59 -1.79
N PRO A 105 -4.01 -19.14 -3.01
CA PRO A 105 -4.18 -18.35 -4.22
C PRO A 105 -5.43 -17.46 -4.13
N GLY A 106 -5.29 -16.18 -4.49
CA GLY A 106 -6.37 -15.19 -4.44
C GLY A 106 -6.36 -14.25 -3.23
N ILE A 107 -5.50 -14.49 -2.23
CA ILE A 107 -5.25 -13.51 -1.15
C ILE A 107 -4.10 -12.58 -1.56
N LEU A 108 -4.32 -11.27 -1.53
CA LEU A 108 -3.29 -10.29 -1.88
C LEU A 108 -2.31 -10.12 -0.70
N VAL A 109 -1.28 -10.96 -0.66
CA VAL A 109 -0.27 -10.95 0.41
C VAL A 109 0.76 -9.83 0.20
N ILE A 110 0.74 -8.82 1.08
CA ILE A 110 1.58 -7.61 0.97
C ILE A 110 3.06 -7.80 1.37
N LEU A 111 3.42 -8.91 2.02
CA LEU A 111 4.71 -9.12 2.70
C LEU A 111 5.93 -9.04 1.74
N ALA A 112 5.84 -9.63 0.55
CA ALA A 112 6.92 -9.60 -0.43
C ALA A 112 7.19 -8.17 -0.94
N PHE A 113 6.15 -7.36 -1.10
CA PHE A 113 6.28 -5.94 -1.45
C PHE A 113 6.96 -5.16 -0.32
N PHE A 114 6.65 -5.45 0.94
CA PHE A 114 7.30 -4.83 2.10
C PHE A 114 8.80 -5.08 2.17
N ALA A 115 9.25 -6.26 1.76
CA ALA A 115 10.68 -6.53 1.64
C ALA A 115 11.35 -5.52 0.70
N VAL A 116 10.76 -5.26 -0.46
CA VAL A 116 11.26 -4.27 -1.43
C VAL A 116 11.17 -2.85 -0.86
N TYR A 117 10.09 -2.50 -0.17
CA TYR A 117 9.94 -1.18 0.42
C TYR A 117 11.03 -0.88 1.44
N PHE A 118 11.38 -1.87 2.27
CA PHE A 118 12.42 -1.70 3.29
C PHE A 118 13.79 -1.52 2.67
N LEU A 119 14.11 -2.28 1.63
CA LEU A 119 15.35 -2.10 0.87
C LEU A 119 15.38 -0.74 0.17
N ALA A 120 14.29 -0.34 -0.46
CA ALA A 120 14.16 0.94 -1.15
C ALA A 120 14.21 2.13 -0.19
N ALA A 121 13.73 2.01 1.04
CA ALA A 121 13.72 3.09 2.04
C ALA A 121 15.11 3.43 2.60
N GLU A 122 16.05 2.47 2.59
CA GLU A 122 17.39 2.65 3.15
C GLU A 122 18.15 3.86 2.56
N PRO A 123 18.25 4.08 1.23
CA PRO A 123 18.89 5.27 0.70
C PRO A 123 18.22 6.58 1.15
N PHE A 124 16.87 6.62 1.22
CA PHE A 124 16.12 7.80 1.65
C PHE A 124 16.32 8.13 3.13
N SER A 125 16.69 7.14 3.94
CA SER A 125 17.03 7.35 5.35
C SER A 125 18.27 8.24 5.54
N ARG A 126 19.05 8.48 4.50
CA ARG A 126 20.24 9.36 4.55
C ARG A 126 19.95 10.80 4.19
N LEU A 127 18.81 11.07 3.56
CA LEU A 127 18.45 12.41 3.14
C LEU A 127 18.24 13.31 4.35
N ALA A 128 18.55 14.59 4.21
CA ALA A 128 18.15 15.59 5.19
C ALA A 128 16.61 15.64 5.28
N THR A 129 16.07 15.92 6.47
CA THR A 129 14.62 16.01 6.70
C THR A 129 13.86 16.89 5.70
N PRO A 130 14.32 18.10 5.31
CA PRO A 130 13.58 18.90 4.33
C PRO A 130 13.54 18.25 2.93
N LEU A 131 14.64 17.63 2.51
CA LEU A 131 14.71 16.94 1.22
C LEU A 131 13.81 15.69 1.23
N LEU A 132 13.82 14.91 2.32
CA LEU A 132 12.93 13.76 2.47
C LEU A 132 11.45 14.18 2.42
N ALA A 133 11.09 15.27 3.10
CA ALA A 133 9.73 15.80 3.07
C ALA A 133 9.32 16.28 1.68
N ALA A 134 10.22 16.97 0.96
CA ALA A 134 9.97 17.41 -0.42
C ALA A 134 9.79 16.21 -1.37
N VAL A 135 10.65 15.20 -1.27
CA VAL A 135 10.54 13.96 -2.06
C VAL A 135 9.23 13.22 -1.72
N ALA A 136 8.86 13.13 -0.44
CA ALA A 136 7.59 12.53 -0.03
C ALA A 136 6.39 13.29 -0.63
N ALA A 137 6.36 14.62 -0.52
CA ALA A 137 5.29 15.45 -1.09
C ALA A 137 5.20 15.31 -2.61
N LEU A 138 6.33 15.34 -3.32
CA LEU A 138 6.37 15.14 -4.77
C LEU A 138 5.88 13.74 -5.15
N SER A 139 6.26 12.72 -4.38
CA SER A 139 5.90 11.32 -4.66
C SER A 139 4.39 11.06 -4.56
N VAL A 140 3.67 11.81 -3.72
CA VAL A 140 2.20 11.69 -3.59
C VAL A 140 1.49 12.08 -4.89
N VAL A 141 2.04 13.04 -5.65
CA VAL A 141 1.49 13.46 -6.94
C VAL A 141 2.07 12.64 -8.07
N ALA A 142 3.39 12.42 -8.06
CA ALA A 142 4.08 11.68 -9.11
C ALA A 142 3.66 10.21 -9.17
N GLY A 143 3.41 9.56 -8.03
CA GLY A 143 3.04 8.13 -7.96
C GLY A 143 1.78 7.79 -8.78
N PRO A 144 0.62 8.43 -8.49
CA PRO A 144 -0.60 8.22 -9.27
C PRO A 144 -0.44 8.57 -10.76
N LEU A 145 0.30 9.64 -11.08
CA LEU A 145 0.54 10.02 -12.48
C LEU A 145 1.38 8.99 -13.23
N LEU A 146 2.49 8.53 -12.63
CA LEU A 146 3.32 7.47 -13.20
C LEU A 146 2.52 6.17 -13.36
N SER A 147 1.70 5.83 -12.36
CA SER A 147 0.80 4.69 -12.40
C SER A 147 -0.23 4.78 -13.53
N PHE A 148 -0.74 5.98 -13.82
CA PHE A 148 -1.64 6.19 -14.96
C PHE A 148 -0.90 6.04 -16.30
N LEU A 149 0.26 6.68 -16.44
CA LEU A 149 1.03 6.71 -17.68
C LEU A 149 1.63 5.35 -18.05
N LEU A 150 2.02 4.55 -17.05
CA LEU A 150 2.65 3.24 -17.27
C LEU A 150 1.62 2.13 -17.49
N GLY A 151 0.34 2.35 -17.22
CA GLY A 151 -0.73 1.36 -17.36
C GLY A 151 -0.85 0.74 -18.74
N PRO A 152 -0.88 1.54 -19.82
CA PRO A 152 -0.92 1.01 -21.18
C PRO A 152 0.35 0.23 -21.57
N VAL A 153 1.52 0.63 -21.07
CA VAL A 153 2.82 0.02 -21.43
C VAL A 153 2.98 -1.36 -20.80
N PHE A 154 2.58 -1.50 -19.54
CA PHE A 154 2.76 -2.75 -18.78
C PHE A 154 1.47 -3.59 -18.68
N GLY A 155 0.41 -3.19 -19.39
CA GLY A 155 -0.82 -3.98 -19.54
C GLY A 155 -1.71 -4.08 -18.30
N TYR A 156 -1.32 -3.54 -17.13
CA TYR A 156 -2.15 -3.63 -15.93
C TYR A 156 -3.42 -2.78 -15.98
N GLY A 157 -3.58 -1.91 -16.99
CA GLY A 157 -4.90 -1.32 -17.27
C GLY A 157 -5.93 -2.33 -17.79
N THR A 158 -5.49 -3.45 -18.39
CA THR A 158 -6.40 -4.51 -18.87
C THR A 158 -6.51 -5.64 -17.85
N SER A 159 -5.39 -6.10 -17.28
CA SER A 159 -5.35 -7.23 -16.34
C SER A 159 -5.58 -6.84 -14.88
N GLY A 160 -5.64 -5.55 -14.56
CA GLY A 160 -5.67 -5.06 -13.19
C GLY A 160 -4.35 -5.29 -12.45
N ARG A 161 -4.38 -5.09 -11.13
CA ARG A 161 -3.24 -5.24 -10.22
C ARG A 161 -3.35 -6.41 -9.25
N GLY A 162 -4.15 -7.44 -9.55
CA GLY A 162 -4.40 -8.54 -8.60
C GLY A 162 -3.23 -9.51 -8.35
N LEU A 163 -2.06 -9.29 -8.96
CA LEU A 163 -0.95 -10.25 -8.96
C LEU A 163 -0.06 -10.10 -7.73
N VAL A 164 0.37 -11.23 -7.19
CA VAL A 164 1.33 -11.35 -6.08
C VAL A 164 2.36 -12.43 -6.42
N PRO A 165 3.63 -12.28 -6.01
CA PRO A 165 4.65 -13.28 -6.32
C PRO A 165 4.41 -14.62 -5.63
N GLU A 166 4.45 -15.70 -6.40
CA GLU A 166 4.28 -17.08 -5.95
C GLU A 166 5.53 -17.92 -6.22
N ALA A 167 5.66 -19.08 -5.55
CA ALA A 167 6.84 -19.92 -5.67
C ALA A 167 7.07 -20.41 -7.12
N ALA A 168 5.98 -20.62 -7.87
CA ALA A 168 6.04 -21.03 -9.27
C ALA A 168 6.77 -20.00 -10.16
N ASP A 169 6.71 -18.72 -9.82
CA ASP A 169 7.32 -17.65 -10.61
C ASP A 169 8.85 -17.68 -10.58
N PHE A 170 9.44 -18.28 -9.55
CA PHE A 170 10.89 -18.34 -9.40
C PHE A 170 11.54 -19.51 -10.18
N THR A 171 10.74 -20.29 -10.91
CA THR A 171 11.21 -21.47 -11.66
C THR A 171 11.75 -21.15 -13.06
N SER A 172 11.58 -19.93 -13.55
CA SER A 172 12.03 -19.51 -14.87
C SER A 172 12.52 -18.06 -14.90
N TRP A 173 13.44 -17.73 -15.81
CA TRP A 173 13.92 -16.35 -15.99
C TRP A 173 12.80 -15.37 -16.35
N ALA A 174 11.85 -15.80 -17.17
CA ALA A 174 10.67 -15.00 -17.52
C ALA A 174 9.81 -14.72 -16.27
N GLY A 175 9.63 -15.72 -15.41
CA GLY A 175 8.93 -15.59 -14.14
C GLY A 175 9.63 -14.64 -13.16
N LEU A 176 10.97 -14.71 -13.02
CA LEU A 176 11.73 -13.73 -12.23
C LEU A 176 11.53 -12.30 -12.74
N GLY A 177 11.55 -12.11 -14.06
CA GLY A 177 11.27 -10.81 -14.68
C GLY A 177 9.86 -10.31 -14.35
N ARG A 178 8.87 -11.20 -14.35
CA ARG A 178 7.49 -10.91 -13.94
C ARG A 178 7.41 -10.52 -12.47
N VAL A 179 8.03 -11.26 -11.56
CA VAL A 179 8.06 -10.93 -10.12
C VAL A 179 8.63 -9.53 -9.89
N LEU A 180 9.73 -9.19 -10.56
CA LEU A 180 10.30 -7.85 -10.46
C LEU A 180 9.33 -6.78 -10.97
N CYS A 181 8.66 -7.02 -12.10
CA CYS A 181 7.64 -6.10 -12.62
C CYS A 181 6.46 -5.97 -11.65
N GLU A 182 5.99 -7.06 -11.04
CA GLU A 182 4.90 -7.03 -10.06
C GLU A 182 5.28 -6.24 -8.82
N LEU A 183 6.43 -6.54 -8.22
CA LEU A 183 6.92 -5.87 -7.02
C LEU A 183 7.15 -4.37 -7.24
N LEU A 184 7.60 -3.97 -8.42
CA LEU A 184 7.96 -2.59 -8.70
C LEU A 184 6.81 -1.77 -9.29
N LEU A 185 5.98 -2.35 -10.17
CA LEU A 185 5.10 -1.60 -11.08
C LEU A 185 3.67 -2.13 -11.16
N THR A 186 3.46 -3.45 -11.27
CA THR A 186 2.20 -4.03 -11.76
C THR A 186 1.43 -4.91 -10.77
N GLY A 187 2.03 -5.27 -9.63
CA GLY A 187 1.39 -6.16 -8.66
C GLY A 187 0.34 -5.44 -7.79
N ALA A 188 -0.16 -6.14 -6.77
CA ALA A 188 -1.20 -5.63 -5.86
C ALA A 188 -0.76 -4.41 -5.06
N TYR A 189 0.51 -4.37 -4.68
CA TYR A 189 1.07 -3.30 -3.87
C TYR A 189 2.41 -2.85 -4.47
N PRO A 190 2.45 -2.33 -5.70
CA PRO A 190 3.72 -2.10 -6.38
C PRO A 190 4.46 -0.93 -5.73
N LEU A 191 5.80 -1.00 -5.70
CA LEU A 191 6.66 0.04 -5.15
C LEU A 191 6.28 1.43 -5.68
N ALA A 192 6.07 1.57 -7.00
CA ALA A 192 5.73 2.85 -7.62
C ALA A 192 4.46 3.52 -7.04
N THR A 193 3.51 2.74 -6.53
CA THR A 193 2.24 3.27 -5.99
C THR A 193 2.25 3.37 -4.46
N TYR A 194 2.87 2.43 -3.76
CA TYR A 194 2.82 2.37 -2.29
C TYR A 194 4.00 3.02 -1.58
N PHE A 195 5.14 3.18 -2.26
CA PHE A 195 6.32 3.80 -1.66
C PHE A 195 6.13 5.26 -1.23
N PRO A 196 5.27 6.09 -1.87
CA PRO A 196 4.91 7.41 -1.33
C PRO A 196 4.40 7.37 0.11
N TYR A 197 3.64 6.34 0.51
CA TYR A 197 3.19 6.17 1.90
C TYR A 197 4.37 5.92 2.84
N VAL A 198 5.35 5.11 2.43
CA VAL A 198 6.58 4.86 3.20
C VAL A 198 7.35 6.16 3.42
N LEU A 199 7.58 6.92 2.34
CA LEU A 199 8.30 8.19 2.40
C LEU A 199 7.58 9.22 3.28
N ALA A 200 6.26 9.33 3.15
CA ALA A 200 5.44 10.18 4.01
C ALA A 200 5.55 9.76 5.47
N GLY A 201 5.48 8.46 5.77
CA GLY A 201 5.68 7.91 7.11
C GLY A 201 7.05 8.25 7.69
N MET A 202 8.12 8.11 6.89
CA MET A 202 9.48 8.47 7.29
C MET A 202 9.61 9.97 7.57
N ALA A 203 9.05 10.82 6.71
CA ALA A 203 9.07 12.27 6.90
C ALA A 203 8.32 12.68 8.19
N LEU A 204 7.12 12.12 8.40
CA LEU A 204 6.32 12.34 9.61
C LEU A 204 7.06 11.90 10.86
N ALA A 205 7.73 10.74 10.86
CA ALA A 205 8.50 10.29 12.02
C ALA A 205 9.64 11.24 12.40
N ARG A 206 10.23 11.94 11.42
CA ARG A 206 11.30 12.91 11.66
C ARG A 206 10.78 14.27 12.11
N LEU A 207 9.63 14.69 11.59
CA LEU A 207 9.05 16.01 11.83
C LEU A 207 8.14 16.05 13.05
N CYS A 208 7.56 14.92 13.44
CA CYS A 208 6.51 14.85 14.44
C CYS A 208 6.91 13.91 15.59
N ASP A 209 7.08 14.46 16.79
CA ASP A 209 7.11 13.64 18.00
C ASP A 209 5.69 13.39 18.50
N VAL A 210 5.16 12.21 18.19
CA VAL A 210 3.81 11.79 18.59
C VAL A 210 3.64 11.56 20.10
N ARG A 211 4.72 11.64 20.89
CA ARG A 211 4.63 11.65 22.36
C ARG A 211 4.02 12.96 22.86
N GLU A 212 4.19 14.03 22.11
CA GLU A 212 3.59 15.32 22.41
C GLU A 212 2.11 15.35 21.98
N ARG A 213 1.19 15.54 22.93
CA ARG A 213 -0.25 15.60 22.66
C ARG A 213 -0.62 16.67 21.63
N ALA A 214 0.07 17.81 21.64
CA ALA A 214 -0.16 18.87 20.67
C ALA A 214 0.25 18.48 19.24
N VAL A 215 1.35 17.75 19.07
CA VAL A 215 1.76 17.20 17.77
C VAL A 215 0.77 16.14 17.30
N ALA A 216 0.37 15.22 18.18
CA ALA A 216 -0.64 14.21 17.86
C ALA A 216 -1.98 14.83 17.45
N GLY A 217 -2.44 15.86 18.16
CA GLY A 217 -3.64 16.63 17.82
C GLY A 217 -3.53 17.34 16.47
N ARG A 218 -2.40 17.99 16.19
CA ARG A 218 -2.14 18.59 14.87
C ARG A 218 -2.12 17.54 13.76
N MET A 219 -1.51 16.39 13.98
CA MET A 219 -1.51 15.29 13.01
C MET A 219 -2.93 14.78 12.74
N ALA A 220 -3.77 14.68 13.77
CA ALA A 220 -5.18 14.32 13.60
C ALA A 220 -5.91 15.37 12.74
N VAL A 221 -5.75 16.66 13.07
CA VAL A 221 -6.38 17.76 12.30
C VAL A 221 -5.92 17.76 10.84
N TRP A 222 -4.61 17.69 10.58
CA TRP A 222 -4.08 17.66 9.21
C TRP A 222 -4.47 16.40 8.45
N GLY A 223 -4.52 15.24 9.13
CA GLY A 223 -5.01 13.99 8.56
C GLY A 223 -6.50 14.07 8.18
N THR A 224 -7.32 14.63 9.05
CA THR A 224 -8.75 14.88 8.76
C THR A 224 -8.90 15.87 7.61
N ALA A 225 -8.15 16.97 7.59
CA ALA A 225 -8.17 17.93 6.50
C ALA A 225 -7.76 17.29 5.16
N ALA A 226 -6.71 16.47 5.15
CA ALA A 226 -6.29 15.73 3.97
C ALA A 226 -7.35 14.72 3.49
N ALA A 227 -8.01 14.02 4.42
CA ALA A 227 -9.12 13.14 4.10
C ALA A 227 -10.30 13.90 3.49
N VAL A 228 -10.72 15.02 4.10
CA VAL A 228 -11.80 15.87 3.58
C VAL A 228 -11.43 16.43 2.20
N ALA A 229 -10.20 16.89 2.00
CA ALA A 229 -9.74 17.36 0.69
C ALA A 229 -9.75 16.23 -0.37
N GLY A 230 -9.30 15.03 -0.01
CA GLY A 230 -9.28 13.87 -0.89
C GLY A 230 -10.68 13.42 -1.31
N TYR A 231 -11.57 13.19 -0.33
CA TYR A 231 -12.95 12.79 -0.62
C TYR A 231 -13.77 13.91 -1.27
N GLY A 232 -13.57 15.15 -0.82
CA GLY A 232 -14.25 16.32 -1.35
C GLY A 232 -13.88 16.58 -2.80
N SER A 233 -12.59 16.52 -3.15
CA SER A 233 -12.14 16.65 -4.54
C SER A 233 -12.67 15.51 -5.43
N ALA A 234 -12.66 14.27 -4.95
CA ALA A 234 -13.25 13.13 -5.66
C ALA A 234 -14.77 13.32 -5.88
N TRP A 235 -15.49 13.80 -4.86
CA TRP A 235 -16.92 14.06 -4.95
C TRP A 235 -17.24 15.19 -5.94
N LEU A 236 -16.49 16.30 -5.88
CA LEU A 236 -16.61 17.44 -6.80
C LEU A 236 -16.34 17.01 -8.25
N ALA A 237 -15.28 16.23 -8.49
CA ALA A 237 -15.00 15.67 -9.80
C ALA A 237 -16.20 14.88 -10.33
N ALA A 238 -16.69 13.93 -9.52
CA ALA A 238 -17.76 13.02 -9.91
C ALA A 238 -19.10 13.72 -10.16
N HIS A 239 -19.49 14.70 -9.33
CA HIS A 239 -20.86 15.25 -9.34
C HIS A 239 -20.97 16.67 -9.90
N VAL A 240 -19.91 17.48 -9.83
CA VAL A 240 -19.95 18.90 -10.27
C VAL A 240 -19.28 19.06 -11.63
N PHE A 241 -18.10 18.45 -11.83
CA PHE A 241 -17.35 18.58 -13.08
C PHE A 241 -17.76 17.56 -14.16
N GLY A 242 -18.81 16.78 -13.90
CA GLY A 242 -19.37 15.80 -14.85
C GLY A 242 -18.45 14.61 -15.16
N SER A 243 -17.40 14.37 -14.36
CA SER A 243 -16.45 13.28 -14.65
C SER A 243 -17.11 11.90 -14.56
N ARG A 244 -18.16 11.74 -13.74
CA ARG A 244 -18.94 10.51 -13.66
C ARG A 244 -19.65 10.19 -14.98
N GLY A 245 -20.23 11.18 -15.65
CA GLY A 245 -20.86 10.98 -16.96
C GLY A 245 -19.85 10.50 -17.99
N ARG A 246 -18.71 11.20 -18.12
CA ARG A 246 -17.61 10.80 -19.00
C ARG A 246 -17.06 9.40 -18.70
N LEU A 247 -17.00 9.04 -17.43
CA LEU A 247 -16.57 7.71 -17.00
C LEU A 247 -17.59 6.63 -17.41
N LEU A 248 -18.88 6.89 -17.25
CA LEU A 248 -19.94 5.98 -17.69
C LEU A 248 -19.94 5.82 -19.21
N ASP A 249 -19.76 6.90 -19.97
CA ASP A 249 -19.63 6.86 -21.43
C ASP A 249 -18.42 6.01 -21.85
N ALA A 250 -17.26 6.21 -21.20
CA ALA A 250 -16.07 5.41 -21.46
C ALA A 250 -16.28 3.92 -21.10
N ILE A 251 -16.96 3.61 -20.00
CA ILE A 251 -17.30 2.23 -19.62
C ILE A 251 -18.25 1.61 -20.63
N ALA A 252 -19.27 2.33 -21.11
CA ALA A 252 -20.19 1.82 -22.12
C ALA A 252 -19.47 1.43 -23.42
N VAL A 253 -18.46 2.22 -23.82
CA VAL A 253 -17.67 1.94 -25.03
C VAL A 253 -16.66 0.81 -24.82
N HIS A 254 -15.94 0.80 -23.70
CA HIS A 254 -14.77 -0.08 -23.52
C HIS A 254 -15.04 -1.34 -22.68
N HIS A 255 -16.12 -1.34 -21.89
CA HIS A 255 -16.53 -2.43 -20.99
C HIS A 255 -18.04 -2.67 -21.07
N PRO A 256 -18.59 -3.01 -22.25
CA PRO A 256 -20.04 -3.13 -22.46
C PRO A 256 -20.70 -4.16 -21.54
N GLN A 257 -19.97 -5.21 -21.15
CA GLN A 257 -20.42 -6.20 -20.17
C GLN A 257 -20.75 -5.60 -18.79
N ALA A 258 -20.07 -4.51 -18.39
CA ALA A 258 -20.31 -3.84 -17.12
C ALA A 258 -21.46 -2.82 -17.19
N ALA A 259 -21.83 -2.37 -18.39
CA ALA A 259 -22.86 -1.34 -18.58
C ALA A 259 -24.25 -1.78 -18.09
N ALA A 260 -24.53 -3.09 -18.11
CA ALA A 260 -25.79 -3.66 -17.63
C ALA A 260 -25.81 -3.89 -16.10
N ALA A 261 -24.69 -3.68 -15.39
CA ALA A 261 -24.63 -3.86 -13.95
C ALA A 261 -25.36 -2.73 -13.20
N ALA A 262 -25.83 -3.00 -11.98
CA ALA A 262 -26.46 -2.00 -11.13
C ALA A 262 -25.54 -0.82 -10.80
N ASP A 263 -24.21 -1.06 -10.76
CA ASP A 263 -23.18 -0.02 -10.68
C ASP A 263 -22.04 -0.37 -11.66
N PRO A 264 -22.09 0.14 -12.91
CA PRO A 264 -21.10 -0.16 -13.95
C PRO A 264 -19.68 0.22 -13.56
N VAL A 265 -19.52 1.34 -12.84
CA VAL A 265 -18.20 1.81 -12.37
C VAL A 265 -17.61 0.81 -11.40
N ARG A 266 -18.40 0.39 -10.42
CA ARG A 266 -17.95 -0.57 -9.42
C ARG A 266 -17.63 -1.93 -10.03
N GLU A 267 -18.41 -2.37 -11.01
CA GLU A 267 -18.18 -3.64 -11.67
C GLU A 267 -16.83 -3.67 -12.41
N VAL A 268 -16.51 -2.60 -13.15
CA VAL A 268 -15.19 -2.48 -13.79
C VAL A 268 -14.06 -2.41 -12.76
N LEU A 269 -14.23 -1.67 -11.67
CA LEU A 269 -13.17 -1.47 -10.68
C LEU A 269 -12.89 -2.69 -9.80
N ARG A 270 -13.84 -3.62 -9.67
CA ARG A 270 -13.75 -4.78 -8.77
C ARG A 270 -12.52 -5.66 -9.00
N GLY A 271 -12.05 -5.77 -10.24
CA GLY A 271 -10.85 -6.53 -10.62
C GLY A 271 -9.60 -5.70 -10.84
N GLN A 272 -9.67 -4.37 -10.71
CA GLN A 272 -8.59 -3.48 -11.12
C GLN A 272 -7.57 -3.23 -10.01
N TYR A 273 -7.98 -3.40 -8.74
CA TYR A 273 -7.10 -3.26 -7.56
C TYR A 273 -6.24 -1.98 -7.58
N GLY A 274 -6.85 -0.85 -7.91
CA GLY A 274 -6.18 0.45 -7.98
C GLY A 274 -5.44 0.73 -9.31
N ALA A 275 -5.60 -0.10 -10.33
CA ALA A 275 -5.33 0.28 -11.72
C ALA A 275 -6.48 1.14 -12.28
N VAL A 276 -6.11 2.07 -13.16
CA VAL A 276 -7.11 2.76 -14.00
C VAL A 276 -7.52 1.77 -15.11
N PRO A 277 -8.82 1.49 -15.28
CA PRO A 277 -9.27 0.57 -16.32
C PRO A 277 -8.84 1.09 -17.70
N SER A 278 -8.37 0.18 -18.54
CA SER A 278 -7.99 0.51 -19.91
C SER A 278 -9.21 0.97 -20.72
N THR A 279 -8.99 2.00 -21.53
CA THR A 279 -9.91 2.46 -22.58
C THR A 279 -9.52 1.87 -23.96
N SER A 280 -8.59 0.93 -24.00
CA SER A 280 -8.27 0.15 -25.20
C SER A 280 -9.16 -1.09 -25.23
N ALA A 281 -9.72 -1.41 -26.40
CA ALA A 281 -10.55 -2.60 -26.57
C ALA A 281 -9.76 -3.85 -26.16
N SER A 282 -10.30 -4.63 -25.20
CA SER A 282 -9.66 -5.87 -24.76
C SER A 282 -9.69 -6.91 -25.90
N PRO A 283 -8.54 -7.38 -26.39
CA PRO A 283 -8.51 -8.45 -27.39
C PRO A 283 -8.68 -9.78 -26.64
N GLY A 284 -9.92 -10.18 -26.33
CA GLY A 284 -10.11 -11.49 -25.69
C GLY A 284 -11.48 -11.86 -25.13
N ALA A 285 -12.45 -10.96 -25.03
CA ALA A 285 -13.77 -11.27 -24.44
C ALA A 285 -14.69 -12.15 -25.33
N GLY A 286 -14.15 -12.80 -26.36
CA GLY A 286 -14.90 -13.58 -27.35
C GLY A 286 -14.63 -15.09 -27.37
N ARG A 287 -13.86 -15.66 -26.44
CA ARG A 287 -13.66 -17.12 -26.37
C ARG A 287 -14.11 -17.69 -25.04
N LEU A 288 -15.43 -17.76 -24.89
CA LEU A 288 -16.05 -18.78 -24.05
C LEU A 288 -15.67 -20.14 -24.65
N HIS A 289 -14.90 -20.92 -23.91
CA HIS A 289 -14.75 -22.35 -24.17
C HIS A 289 -16.15 -22.99 -24.11
N PRO A 290 -16.66 -23.64 -25.19
CA PRO A 290 -17.83 -24.47 -25.07
C PRO A 290 -17.47 -25.65 -24.18
N SER A 291 -18.23 -25.83 -23.11
CA SER A 291 -18.21 -27.02 -22.28
C SER A 291 -18.53 -28.24 -23.15
N ALA A 292 -17.65 -29.23 -23.12
CA ALA A 292 -17.94 -30.63 -23.42
C ALA A 292 -17.35 -31.44 -22.27
#